data_AF-A0A620KFM4-F1
#
_entry.id   AF-A0A620KFM4-F1
#
_cell.length_a   1.000
_cell.length_b   1.000
_cell.length_c   1.000
_cell.angle_alpha   90.00
_cell.angle_beta   90.00
_cell.angle_gamma   90.00
#
_symmetry.space_group_name_H-M   'P 1'
#
loop_
_entity.id
_entity.type
_entity.pdbx_description
1 polymer ?
#
loop_
_entity_poly.entity_id
_entity_poly.type
_entity_poly.pdbx_seq_one_letter_code
_entity_poly.pdbx_strand_id
1 'polypeptide(L)'
;MDYFQTGGLLINILTMLVAVGSSCISYLVYKESTYPDVIVYLEQNNEVKTVLNIVIKNIGKSAAKDVTFSFNENIFKHSLSNCEYGALTGGALVSGIPFLAPGSCRILRLGNFADSKKILGDKKIRVTTTFRKANSKNPFARNITNESYIELLSLARVDASDNSNEKKIAENLAKIEKALLKIKT
;
A
#
# COMPACT_ATOMS: atom_id res chain seq x y z
N MET A 1 -48.08 -16.48 -36.55
CA MET A 1 -46.91 -16.14 -35.72
C MET A 1 -47.14 -16.83 -34.39
N ASP A 2 -46.52 -18.00 -34.22
CA ASP A 2 -46.84 -18.93 -33.15
C ASP A 2 -46.44 -18.37 -31.78
N TYR A 3 -47.34 -18.47 -30.80
CA TYR A 3 -47.12 -18.00 -29.42
C TYR A 3 -45.79 -18.51 -28.81
N PHE A 4 -45.35 -19.71 -29.22
CA PHE A 4 -44.06 -20.28 -28.84
C PHE A 4 -42.85 -19.51 -29.39
N GLN A 5 -42.93 -19.02 -30.63
CA GLN A 5 -41.86 -18.26 -31.27
C GLN A 5 -41.73 -16.87 -30.63
N THR A 6 -42.86 -16.23 -30.31
CA THR A 6 -42.88 -14.93 -29.61
C THR A 6 -42.37 -15.07 -28.17
N GLY A 7 -42.73 -16.15 -27.46
CA GLY A 7 -42.23 -16.44 -26.11
C GLY A 7 -40.72 -16.69 -26.05
N GLY A 8 -40.19 -17.47 -27.00
CA GLY A 8 -38.75 -17.70 -27.12
C GLY A 8 -37.95 -16.41 -27.42
N LEU A 9 -38.51 -15.53 -28.25
CA LEU A 9 -37.89 -14.23 -28.56
C LEU A 9 -37.81 -13.34 -27.31
N LEU A 10 -38.88 -13.27 -26.50
CA LEU A 10 -38.89 -12.53 -25.23
C LEU A 10 -37.86 -13.05 -24.23
N ILE A 11 -37.73 -14.37 -24.09
CA ILE A 11 -36.72 -14.98 -23.21
C ILE A 11 -35.31 -14.61 -23.69
N ASN A 12 -35.05 -14.69 -24.99
CA ASN A 12 -33.75 -14.34 -25.57
C ASN A 12 -33.39 -12.87 -25.32
N ILE A 13 -34.33 -11.93 -25.50
CA ILE A 13 -34.13 -10.51 -25.19
C ILE A 13 -33.80 -10.32 -23.69
N LEU A 14 -34.52 -11.00 -22.80
CA LEU A 14 -34.28 -10.91 -21.36
C LEU A 14 -32.88 -11.43 -21.00
N THR A 15 -32.47 -12.60 -21.53
CA THR A 15 -31.12 -13.13 -21.32
C THR A 15 -30.03 -12.22 -21.89
N MET A 16 -30.28 -11.58 -23.04
CA MET A 16 -29.37 -10.60 -23.63
C MET A 16 -29.18 -9.40 -22.69
N LEU A 17 -30.26 -8.86 -22.12
CA LEU A 17 -30.18 -7.74 -21.17
C LEU A 17 -29.41 -8.11 -19.91
N VAL A 18 -29.65 -9.30 -19.36
CA VAL A 18 -28.90 -9.80 -18.19
C VAL A 18 -27.41 -9.96 -18.51
N ALA A 19 -27.07 -10.51 -19.68
CA ALA A 19 -25.68 -10.67 -20.10
C ALA A 19 -24.97 -9.31 -20.27
N VAL A 20 -25.63 -8.34 -20.91
CA VAL A 20 -25.10 -6.97 -21.07
C VAL A 20 -24.93 -6.31 -19.70
N GLY A 21 -25.92 -6.43 -18.81
CA GLY A 21 -25.85 -5.91 -17.45
C GLY A 21 -24.68 -6.48 -16.64
N SER A 22 -24.52 -7.81 -16.65
CA SER A 22 -23.42 -8.52 -16.00
C SER A 22 -22.05 -8.09 -16.56
N SER A 23 -21.94 -7.97 -17.88
CA SER A 23 -20.71 -7.49 -18.53
C SER A 23 -20.38 -6.04 -18.14
N CYS A 24 -21.40 -5.18 -18.01
CA CYS A 24 -21.22 -3.79 -17.58
C CYS A 24 -20.68 -3.71 -16.15
N ILE A 25 -21.28 -4.46 -15.22
CA ILE A 25 -20.82 -4.53 -13.82
C ILE A 25 -19.38 -5.06 -13.76
N SER A 26 -19.10 -6.14 -14.48
CA SER A 26 -17.76 -6.74 -14.55
C SER A 26 -16.72 -5.74 -15.07
N TYR A 27 -17.08 -4.94 -16.08
CA TYR A 27 -16.22 -3.89 -16.60
C TYR A 27 -15.96 -2.77 -15.57
N LEU A 28 -16.97 -2.35 -14.82
CA LEU A 28 -16.81 -1.35 -13.76
C LEU A 28 -15.87 -1.84 -12.66
N VAL A 29 -16.07 -3.06 -12.16
CA VAL A 29 -15.21 -3.69 -11.14
C VAL A 29 -13.77 -3.85 -11.64
N TYR A 30 -13.61 -4.27 -12.90
CA TYR A 30 -12.29 -4.38 -13.52
C TYR A 30 -11.59 -3.02 -13.62
N LYS A 31 -12.33 -1.98 -14.02
CA LYS A 31 -11.82 -0.62 -14.16
C LYS A 31 -11.32 -0.09 -12.82
N GLU A 32 -12.11 -0.21 -11.75
CA GLU A 32 -11.72 0.18 -10.39
C GLU A 32 -10.52 -0.63 -9.88
N SER A 33 -10.51 -1.94 -10.15
CA SER A 33 -9.40 -2.83 -9.79
C SER A 33 -8.07 -2.48 -10.48
N THR A 34 -8.07 -1.64 -11.52
CA THR A 34 -6.86 -1.28 -12.27
C THR A 34 -6.27 0.07 -11.85
N TYR A 35 -6.66 0.63 -10.70
CA TYR A 35 -6.09 1.89 -10.21
C TYR A 35 -4.89 1.66 -9.27
N PRO A 36 -3.87 2.54 -9.35
CA PRO A 36 -2.85 2.62 -8.31
C PRO A 36 -3.48 3.17 -7.03
N ASP A 37 -2.95 2.75 -5.88
CA ASP A 37 -3.40 3.23 -4.58
C ASP A 37 -2.19 3.26 -3.65
N VAL A 38 -1.69 4.47 -3.38
CA VAL A 38 -0.50 4.69 -2.55
C VAL A 38 -0.93 5.16 -1.17
N ILE A 39 -0.45 4.45 -0.16
CA ILE A 39 -0.71 4.74 1.25
C ILE A 39 0.61 4.95 2.00
N VAL A 40 0.54 5.70 3.08
CA VAL A 40 1.67 5.93 4.00
C VAL A 40 1.24 5.60 5.42
N TYR A 41 1.99 4.73 6.11
CA TYR A 41 1.67 4.30 7.46
C TYR A 41 2.94 4.05 8.29
N LEU A 42 2.78 3.95 9.61
CA LEU A 42 3.85 3.52 10.51
C LEU A 42 3.78 2.02 10.75
N GLU A 43 4.95 1.38 10.77
CA GLU A 43 5.10 -0.04 11.06
C GLU A 43 6.27 -0.25 12.01
N GLN A 44 6.12 -1.15 12.99
CA GLN A 44 7.24 -1.61 13.81
C GLN A 44 8.13 -2.52 12.96
N ASN A 45 9.44 -2.38 13.10
CA ASN A 45 10.36 -3.25 12.39
C ASN A 45 10.27 -4.68 12.94
N ASN A 46 9.95 -5.64 12.07
CA ASN A 46 9.82 -7.05 12.43
C ASN A 46 11.12 -7.67 12.96
N GLU A 47 12.29 -7.16 12.55
CA GLU A 47 13.60 -7.66 13.01
C GLU A 47 14.01 -7.03 14.34
N VAL A 48 13.65 -5.75 14.55
CA VAL A 48 14.02 -4.98 15.74
C VAL A 48 12.78 -4.24 16.24
N LYS A 49 12.01 -4.91 17.10
CA LYS A 49 10.69 -4.44 17.60
C LYS A 49 10.70 -3.04 18.23
N THR A 50 11.87 -2.52 18.60
CA THR A 50 12.01 -1.18 19.18
C THR A 50 12.06 -0.06 18.15
N VAL A 51 12.17 -0.40 16.86
CA VAL A 51 12.38 0.55 15.76
C VAL A 51 11.08 0.76 14.98
N LEU A 52 10.79 2.00 14.67
CA LEU A 52 9.66 2.38 13.83
C LEU A 52 10.12 2.78 12.44
N ASN A 53 9.29 2.39 11.46
CA ASN A 53 9.47 2.70 10.06
C ASN A 53 8.24 3.43 9.53
N ILE A 54 8.46 4.43 8.68
CA ILE A 54 7.43 4.94 7.77
C ILE A 54 7.47 4.08 6.52
N VAL A 55 6.33 3.49 6.18
CA VAL A 55 6.17 2.66 4.99
C VAL A 55 5.29 3.37 3.99
N ILE A 56 5.84 3.60 2.81
CA ILE A 56 5.12 4.08 1.63
C ILE A 56 4.86 2.85 0.78
N LYS A 57 3.60 2.50 0.52
CA LYS A 57 3.25 1.29 -0.21
C LYS A 57 2.20 1.55 -1.27
N ASN A 58 2.40 0.99 -2.46
CA ASN A 58 1.35 0.90 -3.46
C ASN A 58 0.56 -0.40 -3.23
N ILE A 59 -0.63 -0.29 -2.66
CA ILE A 59 -1.56 -1.41 -2.45
C ILE A 59 -2.49 -1.64 -3.64
N GLY A 60 -2.50 -0.72 -4.61
CA GLY A 60 -3.24 -0.86 -5.86
C GLY A 60 -2.62 -1.88 -6.82
N LYS A 61 -3.38 -2.25 -7.86
CA LYS A 61 -2.93 -3.25 -8.87
C LYS A 61 -2.25 -2.61 -10.08
N SER A 62 -2.04 -1.29 -10.07
CA SER A 62 -1.35 -0.56 -11.15
C SER A 62 -0.21 0.27 -10.59
N ALA A 63 0.80 0.56 -11.43
CA ALA A 63 1.92 1.41 -11.05
C ALA A 63 1.48 2.87 -10.87
N ALA A 64 2.00 3.49 -9.82
CA ALA A 64 1.91 4.92 -9.56
C ALA A 64 3.15 5.64 -10.11
N LYS A 65 2.95 6.83 -10.66
CA LYS A 65 3.99 7.69 -11.24
C LYS A 65 3.93 9.06 -10.59
N ASP A 66 5.10 9.69 -10.46
CA ASP A 66 5.28 11.04 -9.91
C ASP A 66 4.59 11.20 -8.56
N VAL A 67 4.89 10.27 -7.65
CA VAL A 67 4.31 10.25 -6.31
C VAL A 67 4.95 11.37 -5.49
N THR A 68 4.13 12.27 -4.95
CA THR A 68 4.55 13.37 -4.10
C THR A 68 3.75 13.38 -2.81
N PHE A 69 4.33 13.99 -1.77
CA PHE A 69 3.76 13.99 -0.42
C PHE A 69 3.66 15.42 0.09
N SER A 70 2.55 15.72 0.76
CA SER A 70 2.32 16.96 1.49
C SER A 70 1.81 16.63 2.89
N PHE A 71 2.24 17.42 3.87
CA PHE A 71 1.95 17.20 5.28
C PHE A 71 1.21 18.41 5.84
N ASN A 72 0.19 18.18 6.67
CA ASN A 72 -0.58 19.26 7.30
C ASN A 72 0.23 20.05 8.34
N GLU A 73 1.19 19.39 8.99
CA GLU A 73 2.15 20.00 9.89
C GLU A 73 3.56 19.77 9.35
N ASN A 74 4.48 20.70 9.62
CA ASN A 74 5.87 20.51 9.25
C ASN A 74 6.53 19.54 10.25
N ILE A 75 6.38 18.25 9.98
CA ILE A 75 6.86 17.13 10.81
C ILE A 75 8.36 17.26 11.08
N PHE A 76 9.11 17.81 10.13
CA PHE A 76 10.56 17.83 10.18
C PHE A 76 11.13 19.05 10.89
N LYS A 77 10.30 20.04 11.29
CA LYS A 77 10.74 21.27 11.98
C LYS A 77 11.55 21.00 13.25
N HIS A 78 11.21 19.96 14.02
CA HIS A 78 11.91 19.63 15.26
C HIS A 78 13.17 18.75 15.06
N SER A 79 13.36 18.14 13.88
CA SER A 79 14.54 17.33 13.58
C SER A 79 15.70 18.13 12.97
N LEU A 80 15.45 19.36 12.51
CA LEU A 80 16.43 20.20 11.79
C LEU A 80 17.56 20.74 12.66
N SER A 81 17.43 20.70 13.99
CA SER A 81 18.43 21.29 14.90
C SER A 81 19.69 20.44 15.08
N ASN A 82 19.62 19.13 14.80
CA ASN A 82 20.77 18.22 14.87
C ASN A 82 20.92 17.49 13.54
N CYS A 83 22.11 17.52 12.96
CA CYS A 83 22.51 16.88 11.70
C CYS A 83 22.32 15.34 11.64
N GLU A 84 21.73 14.73 12.67
CA GLU A 84 21.55 13.27 12.82
C GLU A 84 20.42 12.69 11.97
N TYR A 85 19.51 13.53 11.44
CA TYR A 85 18.35 13.08 10.66
C TYR A 85 18.38 13.50 9.19
N GLY A 86 19.56 13.60 8.58
CA GLY A 86 19.72 13.96 7.15
C GLY A 86 18.95 13.07 6.17
N ALA A 87 18.61 11.84 6.57
CA ALA A 87 17.74 10.94 5.80
C ALA A 87 16.25 11.36 5.78
N LEU A 88 15.85 12.29 6.65
CA LEU A 88 14.49 12.87 6.69
C LEU A 88 14.39 14.18 5.90
N THR A 89 15.52 14.85 5.67
CA THR A 89 15.61 16.06 4.84
C THR A 89 15.84 15.75 3.36
N GLY A 90 16.09 14.47 3.03
CA GLY A 90 16.19 13.94 1.67
C GLY A 90 15.40 12.64 1.50
N GLY A 91 15.29 12.14 0.26
CA GLY A 91 14.65 10.86 -0.03
C GLY A 91 13.15 10.97 -0.34
N ALA A 92 12.48 9.81 -0.38
CA ALA A 92 11.18 9.64 -1.03
C ALA A 92 10.06 10.58 -0.54
N LEU A 93 10.04 10.94 0.74
CA LEU A 93 9.01 11.84 1.30
C LEU A 93 9.22 13.31 0.92
N VAL A 94 10.45 13.70 0.55
CA VAL A 94 10.81 15.08 0.18
C VAL A 94 10.92 15.22 -1.34
N SER A 95 11.70 14.35 -1.99
CA SER A 95 11.92 14.39 -3.44
C SER A 95 10.78 13.76 -4.24
N GLY A 96 9.88 13.03 -3.58
CA GLY A 96 8.91 12.17 -4.24
C GLY A 96 9.51 10.88 -4.77
N ILE A 97 8.65 10.05 -5.38
CA ILE A 97 9.01 8.79 -6.02
C ILE A 97 8.58 8.85 -7.48
N PRO A 98 9.50 8.77 -8.46
CA PRO A 98 9.16 8.89 -9.87
C PRO A 98 8.27 7.72 -10.35
N PHE A 99 8.50 6.52 -9.83
CA PHE A 99 7.75 5.33 -10.20
C PHE A 99 7.66 4.34 -9.04
N LEU A 100 6.45 3.90 -8.73
CA LEU A 100 6.16 2.92 -7.68
C LEU A 100 5.26 1.81 -8.23
N ALA A 101 5.87 0.64 -8.46
CA ALA A 101 5.18 -0.53 -8.99
C ALA A 101 4.09 -1.07 -8.03
N PRO A 102 3.08 -1.81 -8.53
CA PRO A 102 2.08 -2.47 -7.69
C PRO A 102 2.74 -3.36 -6.63
N GLY A 103 2.26 -3.31 -5.39
CA GLY A 103 2.77 -4.11 -4.27
C GLY A 103 4.15 -3.68 -3.74
N SER A 104 4.87 -2.80 -4.45
CA SER A 104 6.17 -2.31 -4.01
C SER A 104 6.04 -1.31 -2.87
N CYS A 105 7.05 -1.27 -2.01
CA CYS A 105 7.13 -0.32 -0.91
C CYS A 105 8.48 0.41 -0.85
N ARG A 106 8.50 1.51 -0.12
CA ARG A 106 9.70 2.20 0.35
C ARG A 106 9.59 2.32 1.86
N ILE A 107 10.64 1.90 2.55
CA ILE A 107 10.69 1.86 4.00
C ILE A 107 11.72 2.89 4.44
N LEU A 108 11.27 3.86 5.24
CA LEU A 108 12.12 4.87 5.85
C LEU A 108 12.19 4.59 7.34
N ARG A 109 13.40 4.36 7.85
CA ARG A 109 13.64 4.10 9.26
C ARG A 109 13.65 5.42 10.04
N LEU A 110 12.77 5.55 11.03
CA LEU A 110 12.72 6.72 11.91
C LEU A 110 13.67 6.60 13.11
N GLY A 111 13.92 5.38 13.57
CA GLY A 111 14.67 5.13 14.80
C GLY A 111 13.82 4.44 15.84
N ASN A 112 14.21 4.52 17.11
CA ASN A 112 13.43 3.90 18.18
C ASN A 112 12.14 4.69 18.49
N PHE A 113 11.29 4.16 19.37
CA PHE A 113 10.05 4.83 19.77
C PHE A 113 10.28 6.24 20.37
N ALA A 114 11.34 6.41 21.18
CA ALA A 114 11.64 7.68 21.82
C ALA A 114 12.07 8.75 20.78
N ASP A 115 12.87 8.36 19.79
CA ASP A 115 13.30 9.24 18.70
C ASP A 115 12.14 9.57 17.77
N SER A 116 11.31 8.58 17.46
CA SER A 116 10.09 8.76 16.67
C SER A 116 9.12 9.72 17.34
N LYS A 117 9.00 9.68 18.68
CA LYS A 117 8.21 10.64 19.46
C LYS A 117 8.78 12.06 19.40
N LYS A 118 10.10 12.23 19.35
CA LYS A 118 10.72 13.57 19.16
C LYS A 118 10.44 14.13 17.76
N ILE A 119 10.36 13.27 16.74
CA ILE A 119 10.13 13.66 15.34
C ILE A 119 8.64 13.93 15.07
N LEU A 120 7.77 12.98 15.42
CA LEU A 120 6.35 13.00 15.07
C LEU A 120 5.47 13.67 16.15
N GLY A 121 5.97 13.75 17.39
CA GLY A 121 5.17 14.14 18.55
C GLY A 121 4.09 13.11 18.89
N ASP A 122 3.14 13.53 19.72
CA ASP A 122 1.96 12.72 20.12
C ASP A 122 0.73 13.02 19.25
N LYS A 123 0.89 13.68 18.10
CA LYS A 123 -0.23 14.13 17.26
C LYS A 123 -0.48 13.21 16.07
N LYS A 124 -1.72 13.22 15.60
CA LYS A 124 -2.10 12.63 14.31
C LYS A 124 -1.68 13.54 13.16
N ILE A 125 -0.80 13.04 12.32
CA ILE A 125 -0.28 13.75 11.16
C ILE A 125 -0.97 13.25 9.90
N ARG A 126 -1.47 14.18 9.09
CA ARG A 126 -2.10 13.88 7.79
C ARG A 126 -1.05 13.95 6.69
N VAL A 127 -0.97 12.88 5.91
CA VAL A 127 -0.14 12.78 4.71
C VAL A 127 -1.03 12.76 3.49
N THR A 128 -0.98 13.82 2.70
CA THR A 128 -1.64 13.90 1.41
C THR A 128 -0.67 13.41 0.33
N THR A 129 -0.97 12.26 -0.25
CA THR A 129 -0.16 11.65 -1.32
C THR A 129 -0.82 11.94 -2.66
N THR A 130 -0.06 12.51 -3.60
CA THR A 130 -0.54 12.80 -4.96
C THR A 130 0.25 12.00 -5.97
N PHE A 131 -0.41 11.36 -6.93
CA PHE A 131 0.25 10.52 -7.94
C PHE A 131 -0.61 10.37 -9.19
N ARG A 132 -0.03 9.78 -10.24
CA ARG A 132 -0.73 9.45 -11.49
C ARG A 132 -0.62 7.98 -11.82
N LYS A 133 -1.55 7.47 -12.63
CA LYS A 133 -1.46 6.13 -13.20
C LYS A 133 -0.40 6.10 -14.31
N ALA A 134 0.63 5.27 -14.15
CA ALA A 134 1.78 5.26 -15.05
C ALA A 134 1.42 4.91 -16.51
N ASN A 135 0.55 3.92 -16.70
CA ASN A 135 0.15 3.41 -18.02
C ASN A 135 -1.26 3.89 -18.41
N SER A 136 -1.62 5.13 -18.07
CA SER A 136 -2.90 5.68 -18.50
C SER A 136 -2.89 5.93 -20.01
N LYS A 137 -3.83 5.31 -20.74
CA LYS A 137 -4.09 5.63 -22.16
C LYS A 137 -4.80 6.97 -22.36
N ASN A 138 -5.24 7.61 -21.28
CA ASN A 138 -5.86 8.92 -21.31
C ASN A 138 -4.78 10.01 -21.16
N PRO A 139 -4.57 10.89 -22.16
CA PRO A 139 -3.62 12.01 -22.07
C PRO A 139 -4.04 13.07 -21.03
N PHE A 140 -5.31 13.12 -20.65
CA PHE A 140 -5.85 13.97 -19.59
C PHE A 140 -5.96 13.22 -18.26
N ALA A 141 -5.07 12.25 -18.01
CA ALA A 141 -5.03 11.53 -16.75
C ALA A 141 -4.90 12.50 -15.57
N ARG A 142 -5.94 12.56 -14.74
CA ARG A 142 -5.97 13.40 -13.55
C ARG A 142 -5.02 12.85 -12.49
N ASN A 143 -4.52 13.77 -11.66
CA ASN A 143 -3.85 13.41 -10.42
C ASN A 143 -4.85 12.71 -9.49
N ILE A 144 -4.40 11.63 -8.88
CA ILE A 144 -5.10 10.92 -7.82
C ILE A 144 -4.50 11.42 -6.51
N THR A 145 -5.37 11.74 -5.55
CA THR A 145 -4.97 12.22 -4.24
C THR A 145 -5.54 11.28 -3.19
N ASN A 146 -4.66 10.77 -2.34
CA ASN A 146 -5.01 9.95 -1.19
C ASN A 146 -4.61 10.65 0.10
N GLU A 147 -5.39 10.44 1.14
CA GLU A 147 -5.04 10.86 2.48
C GLU A 147 -4.70 9.64 3.34
N SER A 148 -3.56 9.69 3.99
CA SER A 148 -3.16 8.73 5.00
C SER A 148 -2.85 9.44 6.31
N TYR A 149 -2.81 8.68 7.39
CA TYR A 149 -2.56 9.23 8.72
C TYR A 149 -1.42 8.48 9.38
N ILE A 150 -0.50 9.25 9.93
CA ILE A 150 0.63 8.79 10.73
C ILE A 150 0.35 9.20 12.16
N GLU A 151 0.30 8.23 13.08
CA GLU A 151 0.06 8.48 14.50
C GLU A 151 0.81 7.46 15.35
N LEU A 152 1.56 7.94 16.34
CA LEU A 152 2.39 7.08 17.20
C LEU A 152 1.58 6.36 18.28
N LEU A 153 0.50 6.99 18.76
CA LEU A 153 -0.34 6.48 19.85
C LEU A 153 -1.02 5.16 19.49
N SER A 154 -1.36 4.96 18.22
CA SER A 154 -1.94 3.70 17.74
C SER A 154 -1.01 2.50 17.88
N LEU A 155 0.30 2.73 18.01
CA LEU A 155 1.34 1.70 18.17
C LEU A 155 1.80 1.51 19.62
N ALA A 156 1.42 2.41 20.54
CA ALA A 156 1.95 2.45 21.91
C ALA A 156 1.55 1.26 22.80
N ARG A 157 0.60 0.42 22.35
CA ARG A 157 0.10 -0.76 23.07
C ARG A 157 -0.06 -2.00 22.18
N VAL A 158 0.51 -1.97 20.98
CA VAL A 158 0.42 -3.09 20.04
C VAL A 158 1.69 -3.92 20.18
N ASP A 159 1.56 -5.14 20.69
CA ASP A 159 2.61 -6.13 20.66
C ASP A 159 2.92 -6.49 19.20
N ALA A 160 4.16 -6.24 18.74
CA ALA A 160 4.68 -6.77 17.46
C ALA A 160 4.93 -8.30 17.52
N SER A 161 4.04 -9.03 18.19
CA SER A 161 4.11 -10.49 18.38
C SER A 161 3.36 -11.27 17.29
N ASP A 162 2.91 -10.64 16.21
CA ASP A 162 2.37 -11.33 15.04
C ASP A 162 3.51 -12.03 14.25
N ASN A 163 3.97 -13.09 14.89
CA ASN A 163 4.90 -14.19 14.63
C ASN A 163 4.73 -14.95 13.30
N SER A 164 4.20 -14.31 12.26
CA SER A 164 4.06 -14.93 10.93
C SER A 164 5.42 -15.25 10.29
N ASN A 165 6.46 -14.47 10.58
CA ASN A 165 7.81 -14.69 10.07
C ASN A 165 8.57 -15.76 10.86
N GLU A 166 8.46 -15.80 12.19
CA GLU A 166 9.07 -16.84 13.03
C GLU A 166 8.54 -18.22 12.66
N LYS A 167 7.23 -18.35 12.45
CA LYS A 167 6.60 -19.60 12.01
C LYS A 167 7.10 -20.03 10.62
N LYS A 168 7.22 -19.10 9.67
CA LYS A 168 7.78 -19.38 8.33
C LYS A 168 9.26 -19.75 8.37
N ILE A 169 10.05 -19.13 9.24
CA ILE A 169 11.47 -19.44 9.43
C ILE A 169 11.62 -20.83 10.03
N ALA A 170 10.85 -21.16 11.06
CA ALA A 170 10.82 -22.50 11.66
C ALA A 170 10.38 -23.56 10.65
N GLU A 171 9.35 -23.30 9.84
CA GLU A 171 8.90 -24.20 8.78
C GLU A 171 9.96 -24.40 7.69
N ASN A 172 10.66 -23.34 7.29
CA ASN A 172 11.74 -23.42 6.30
C ASN A 172 12.96 -24.16 6.84
N LEU A 173 13.33 -23.94 8.11
CA LEU A 173 14.40 -24.68 8.78
C LEU A 173 14.06 -26.17 8.90
N ALA A 174 12.83 -26.50 9.27
CA ALA A 174 12.36 -27.90 9.33
C ALA A 174 12.38 -28.58 7.95
N LYS A 175 12.12 -27.83 6.86
CA LYS A 175 12.25 -28.35 5.48
C LYS A 175 13.70 -28.60 5.10
N ILE A 176 14.62 -27.71 5.49
CA ILE A 176 16.06 -27.86 5.27
C ILE A 176 16.60 -29.07 6.04
N GLU A 177 16.23 -29.23 7.31
CA GLU A 177 16.61 -30.38 8.13
C GLU A 177 16.17 -31.70 7.48
N LYS A 178 14.91 -31.79 7.04
CA LYS A 178 14.38 -32.97 6.33
C LYS A 178 15.11 -33.25 5.02
N ALA A 179 15.51 -32.21 4.29
CA ALA A 179 16.28 -32.36 3.06
C ALA A 179 17.70 -32.87 3.32
N LEU A 180 18.36 -32.38 4.37
CA LEU A 180 19.69 -32.82 4.78
C LEU A 180 19.70 -34.27 5.28
N LEU A 181 18.68 -34.68 6.04
CA LEU A 181 18.52 -36.08 6.47
C LEU A 181 18.33 -37.03 5.29
N LYS A 182 17.64 -36.61 4.23
CA LYS A 182 17.49 -37.37 2.99
C LYS A 182 18.77 -37.51 2.17
N ILE A 183 19.69 -36.55 2.25
CA ILE A 183 20.97 -36.58 1.51
C ILE A 183 22.01 -37.44 2.25
N LYS A 184 21.85 -37.64 3.56
CA LYS A 184 22.76 -38.42 4.41
C LYS A 184 22.46 -39.92 4.44
N THR A 185 21.47 -40.37 3.65
CA THR A 185 21.13 -41.79 3.41
C THR A 185 21.51 -42.13 1.98
#